data_AF-A0A699W1V6-F1
#
_entry.id   AF-A0A699W1V6-F1
#
_cell.length_a   1.000
_cell.length_b   1.000
_cell.length_c   1.000
_cell.angle_alpha   90.00
_cell.angle_beta   90.00
_cell.angle_gamma   90.00
#
_symmetry.space_group_name_H-M   'P 1'
#
loop_
_entity.id
_entity.type
_entity.pdbx_description
1 polymer ?
#
loop_
_entity_poly.entity_id
_entity_poly.type
_entity_poly.pdbx_seq_one_letter_code
_entity_poly.pdbx_strand_id
1 'polypeptide(L)' 'SSEAPIPPPIIPSIILENLPTFNSAFCFEKRLRSLETSFSEYRQTNPFADAVSAIPADLSEMELKKILIEKMEGNKSIQ' A
#
# COMPACT_ATOMS: atom_id res chain seq x y z
N SER A 1 -30.51 0.83 29.29
CA SER A 1 -29.12 0.45 29.56
C SER A 1 -28.55 -0.09 28.27
N SER A 2 -27.65 0.65 27.60
CA SER A 2 -26.96 0.17 26.40
C SER A 2 -25.64 -0.48 26.82
N GLU A 3 -25.63 -1.80 26.95
CA GLU A 3 -24.40 -2.55 27.22
C GLU A 3 -23.43 -2.33 26.05
N ALA A 4 -22.18 -1.94 26.33
CA ALA A 4 -21.18 -1.78 25.30
C ALA A 4 -20.77 -3.16 24.72
N PRO A 5 -20.47 -3.27 23.42
CA PRO A 5 -20.02 -4.53 22.84
C PRO A 5 -18.73 -5.02 23.51
N ILE A 6 -18.68 -6.30 23.85
CA ILE A 6 -17.49 -6.93 24.45
C ILE A 6 -16.38 -6.97 23.41
N PRO A 7 -15.13 -6.56 23.73
CA PRO A 7 -14.03 -6.63 22.79
C PRO A 7 -13.75 -8.09 22.36
N PRO A 8 -13.38 -8.32 21.09
CA PRO A 8 -13.05 -9.66 20.61
C PRO A 8 -11.88 -10.26 21.41
N PRO A 9 -11.90 -11.57 21.68
CA PRO A 9 -10.78 -12.23 22.34
C PRO A 9 -9.52 -12.16 21.46
N ILE A 10 -8.46 -11.58 22.01
CA ILE A 10 -7.14 -11.53 21.37
C ILE A 10 -6.45 -12.88 21.63
N ILE A 11 -6.37 -13.73 20.60
CA ILE A 11 -5.64 -14.99 20.69
C ILE A 11 -4.14 -14.68 20.60
N PRO A 12 -3.31 -15.08 21.58
CA PRO A 12 -1.86 -14.88 21.53
C PRO A 12 -1.24 -15.59 20.32
N SER A 13 -0.40 -14.90 19.55
CA SER A 13 0.30 -15.42 18.36
C SER A 13 1.08 -16.71 18.64
N ILE A 14 1.59 -16.84 19.88
CA ILE A 14 2.31 -18.00 20.41
C ILE A 14 1.46 -19.28 20.34
N ILE A 15 0.14 -19.18 20.47
CA ILE A 15 -0.78 -20.35 20.36
C ILE A 15 -0.98 -20.77 18.91
N LEU A 16 -0.98 -19.81 17.97
CA LEU A 16 -1.10 -20.09 16.54
C LEU A 16 0.17 -20.71 15.97
N GLU A 17 1.34 -20.25 16.43
CA GLU A 17 2.65 -20.76 16.02
C GLU A 17 2.93 -22.18 16.55
N ASN A 18 2.40 -22.52 17.74
CA ASN A 18 2.62 -23.83 18.36
C ASN A 18 1.61 -24.91 17.92
N LEU A 19 0.61 -24.59 17.11
CA LEU A 19 -0.35 -25.58 16.64
C LEU A 19 0.23 -26.29 15.41
N PRO A 20 0.60 -27.59 15.49
CA PRO A 20 1.21 -28.32 14.38
C PRO A 20 0.33 -28.42 13.12
N THR A 21 -0.94 -28.03 13.24
CA THR A 21 -1.96 -28.10 12.19
C THR A 21 -2.44 -26.73 11.73
N PHE A 22 -2.12 -25.59 12.37
CA PHE A 22 -2.75 -24.30 12.03
C PHE A 22 -2.41 -23.84 10.60
N ASN A 23 -1.11 -23.85 10.26
CA ASN A 23 -0.65 -23.41 8.94
C ASN A 23 -1.13 -24.36 7.81
N SER A 24 -1.27 -25.66 8.13
CA SER A 24 -1.74 -26.69 7.21
C SER A 24 -3.28 -26.69 7.05
N ALA A 25 -4.04 -26.57 8.15
CA ALA A 25 -5.50 -26.50 8.18
C ALA A 25 -6.02 -25.28 7.41
N PHE A 26 -5.28 -24.17 7.42
CA PHE A 26 -5.61 -22.98 6.65
C PHE A 26 -5.04 -22.97 5.23
N CYS A 27 -4.25 -23.98 4.84
CA CYS A 27 -3.56 -24.06 3.55
C CYS A 27 -2.89 -22.73 3.18
N PHE A 28 -2.32 -22.05 4.17
CA PHE A 28 -1.96 -20.65 4.08
C PHE A 28 -1.00 -20.40 2.92
N GLU A 29 0.03 -21.24 2.78
CA GLU A 29 0.99 -21.21 1.68
C GLU A 29 0.34 -21.30 0.30
N LYS A 30 -0.67 -22.17 0.15
CA LYS A 30 -1.39 -22.33 -1.12
C LYS A 30 -2.21 -21.08 -1.44
N ARG A 31 -2.86 -20.49 -0.42
CA ARG A 31 -3.62 -19.24 -0.58
C ARG A 31 -2.72 -18.06 -0.88
N LEU A 32 -1.58 -17.95 -0.19
CA LEU A 32 -0.58 -16.90 -0.41
C LEU A 32 -0.06 -16.95 -1.85
N ARG A 33 0.34 -18.12 -2.32
CA ARG A 33 0.79 -18.33 -3.71
C ARG A 33 -0.29 -17.96 -4.74
N SER A 34 -1.53 -18.36 -4.48
CA SER A 34 -2.66 -18.02 -5.36
C SER A 34 -2.92 -16.52 -5.40
N LEU A 35 -2.74 -15.84 -4.27
CA LEU A 35 -2.95 -14.41 -4.13
C LEU A 35 -1.85 -13.62 -4.85
N GLU A 36 -0.58 -14.00 -4.69
CA GLU A 36 0.54 -13.43 -5.45
C GLU A 36 0.34 -13.59 -6.96
N THR A 37 -0.12 -14.77 -7.39
CA THR A 37 -0.43 -15.03 -8.81
C THR A 37 -1.53 -14.10 -9.30
N SER A 38 -2.64 -13.99 -8.57
CA SER A 38 -3.75 -13.10 -8.91
C SER A 38 -3.33 -11.62 -8.97
N PHE A 39 -2.49 -11.17 -8.03
CA PHE A 39 -1.96 -9.81 -8.07
C PHE A 39 -1.05 -9.58 -9.27
N SER A 40 -0.19 -10.55 -9.62
CA SER A 40 0.69 -10.48 -10.79
C SER A 40 -0.12 -10.35 -12.09
N GLU A 41 -1.13 -11.21 -12.28
CA GLU A 41 -2.04 -11.15 -13.42
C GLU A 41 -2.80 -9.82 -13.49
N TYR A 42 -3.29 -9.34 -12.35
CA TYR A 42 -3.96 -8.05 -12.27
C TYR A 42 -3.01 -6.91 -12.68
N ARG A 43 -1.76 -6.89 -12.20
CA ARG A 43 -0.79 -5.85 -12.58
C ARG A 43 -0.45 -5.88 -14.07
N GLN A 44 -0.41 -7.05 -14.70
CA GLN A 44 -0.14 -7.19 -16.13
C GLN A 44 -1.32 -6.75 -17.01
N THR A 45 -2.55 -6.95 -16.53
CA THR A 45 -3.77 -6.65 -17.30
C THR A 45 -4.40 -5.32 -16.94
N ASN A 46 -3.92 -4.65 -15.89
CA ASN A 46 -4.45 -3.36 -15.45
C ASN A 46 -4.07 -2.24 -16.45
N PRO A 47 -5.04 -1.66 -17.17
CA PRO A 47 -4.75 -0.62 -18.17
C PRO A 47 -4.21 0.67 -17.54
N PHE A 48 -4.32 0.83 -16.22
CA PHE A 48 -3.84 2.00 -15.49
C PHE A 48 -2.47 1.78 -14.83
N ALA A 49 -1.84 0.60 -14.96
CA ALA A 49 -0.61 0.27 -14.25
C ALA A 49 0.51 1.29 -14.53
N ASP A 50 0.69 1.67 -15.80
CA ASP A 50 1.72 2.63 -16.21
C ASP A 50 1.37 4.05 -15.77
N ALA A 51 0.10 4.46 -15.95
CA ALA A 51 -0.38 5.77 -15.53
C ALA A 51 -0.20 5.99 -14.02
N VAL A 52 -0.57 5.01 -13.20
CA VAL A 52 -0.38 5.07 -11.74
C VAL A 52 1.11 5.08 -11.36
N SER A 53 1.95 4.33 -12.10
CA SER A 53 3.39 4.34 -11.88
C SER A 53 4.07 5.66 -12.25
N ALA A 54 3.46 6.46 -13.14
CA ALA A 54 3.98 7.76 -13.55
C ALA A 54 3.62 8.90 -12.56
N ILE A 55 2.56 8.76 -11.76
CA ILE A 55 2.09 9.79 -10.81
C ILE A 55 3.22 10.36 -9.92
N PRO A 56 4.11 9.54 -9.31
CA PRO A 56 5.19 10.08 -8.49
C PRO A 56 6.19 10.95 -9.29
N ALA A 57 6.47 10.57 -10.54
CA ALA A 57 7.36 11.32 -11.41
C ALA A 57 6.73 12.67 -11.80
N ASP A 58 5.47 12.65 -12.22
CA ASP A 58 4.72 13.86 -12.60
C ASP A 58 4.60 14.84 -11.41
N LEU A 59 4.34 14.32 -10.21
CA LEU A 59 4.30 15.12 -8.99
C LEU A 59 5.65 15.78 -8.69
N SER A 60 6.75 15.03 -8.83
CA SER A 60 8.10 15.57 -8.64
C SER A 60 8.44 16.66 -9.65
N GLU A 61 8.00 16.52 -10.89
CA GLU A 61 8.20 17.54 -11.93
C GLU A 61 7.42 18.82 -11.59
N MET A 62 6.19 18.70 -11.12
CA MET A 62 5.38 19.84 -10.68
C MET A 62 6.02 20.58 -9.50
N GLU A 63 6.51 19.86 -8.49
CA GLU A 63 7.20 20.45 -7.35
C GLU A 63 8.45 21.23 -7.78
N LEU A 64 9.27 20.67 -8.67
CA LEU A 64 10.46 21.34 -9.19
C LEU A 64 10.11 22.59 -10.01
N LYS A 65 9.07 22.52 -10.86
CA LYS A 65 8.57 23.68 -11.61
C LYS A 65 8.11 24.79 -10.67
N LYS A 66 7.39 24.46 -9.60
CA LYS A 66 6.96 25.44 -8.58
C LYS A 66 8.15 26.14 -7.93
N ILE A 67 9.15 25.38 -7.49
CA ILE A 67 10.38 25.93 -6.87
C ILE A 67 11.10 26.88 -7.83
N LEU A 68 11.19 26.54 -9.11
CA LEU A 68 11.85 27.38 -10.10
C LEU A 68 11.10 28.70 -10.32
N ILE A 69 9.77 28.66 -10.41
CA ILE A 69 8.93 29.85 -10.56
C ILE A 69 9.12 30.79 -9.36
N GLU A 70 9.05 30.27 -8.13
CA GLU A 70 9.26 31.05 -6.90
C GLU A 70 10.64 31.73 -6.89
N LYS A 71 11.69 31.03 -7.33
CA LYS A 71 13.04 31.60 -7.44
C LYS A 71 13.14 32.69 -8.50
N MET A 72 12.50 32.51 -9.65
CA MET A 72 12.52 33.50 -10.73
C MET A 72 11.76 34.78 -10.34
N GLU A 73 10.64 34.64 -9.63
CA GLU A 73 9.88 35.78 -9.11
C GLU A 73 10.65 36.53 -8.01
N GLY A 74 11.26 35.79 -7.07
CA GLY A 74 12.14 36.36 -6.05
C GLY A 74 13.28 37.19 -6.64
N ASN A 75 13.91 36.71 -7.72
CA ASN A 75 15.02 37.41 -8.37
C ASN A 75 14.60 38.74 -9.03
N LYS A 76 13.37 38.84 -9.54
CA LYS A 76 12.85 40.09 -10.14
C LYS A 76 12.62 41.19 -9.11
N SER A 77 12.39 40.83 -7.84
CA SER A 77 12.19 41.80 -6.75
C SER A 77 13.51 42.48 -6.31
N ILE A 78 14.65 41.91 -6.71
CA ILE A 78 16.00 42.40 -6.33
C ILE A 78 16.56 43.35 -7.41
N GLN A 79 15.92 43.44 -8.58
CA GLN A 79 16.35 44.23 -9.74
C GLN A 79 15.48 45.47 -9.92
#